data_AF-A0A9R0VMJ2-F1
#
_entry.id   AF-A0A9R0VMJ2-F1
#
_cell.length_a   1.000
_cell.length_b   1.000
_cell.length_c   1.000
_cell.angle_alpha   90.00
_cell.angle_beta   90.00
_cell.angle_gamma   90.00
#
_symmetry.space_group_name_H-M   'P 1'
#
loop_
_entity.id
_entity.type
_entity.pdbx_description
1 polymer ?
#
loop_
_entity_poly.entity_id
_entity_poly.type
_entity_poly.pdbx_seq_one_letter_code
_entity_poly.pdbx_strand_id
1 'polypeptide(L)'
;MAPHYQAATLIAAPSYPNSITWSSENLVAVASGHIVTILNPAAIEGPRGFVLLRPRDPFPIGVVKREDLLEPCLVPTFLVCDTEPCARSISWSRQGFAPNSGCLLAVCTVDGHVNLYRPPIWEFCDEWVEVSDVSKLLFNYYKSINFGEDDSPDSIPQEKANSEQTHAMECTGELQGPLSCSDLGRRKRKPSR
;
A
#
# COMPACT_ATOMS: atom_id res chain seq x y z
N MET A 1 26.79 2.88 24.85
CA MET A 1 27.21 1.71 24.07
C MET A 1 25.94 1.04 23.55
N ALA A 2 25.61 1.22 22.28
CA ALA A 2 24.39 0.66 21.71
C ALA A 2 24.64 -0.82 21.34
N PRO A 3 23.71 -1.74 21.62
CA PRO A 3 23.90 -3.14 21.29
C PRO A 3 23.95 -3.30 19.76
N HIS A 4 25.02 -3.93 19.27
CA HIS A 4 25.16 -4.30 17.87
C HIS A 4 24.31 -5.55 17.64
N TYR A 5 23.04 -5.38 17.26
CA TYR A 5 22.21 -6.50 16.83
C TYR A 5 22.76 -7.02 15.51
N GLN A 6 23.39 -8.20 15.55
CA GLN A 6 23.85 -8.91 14.37
C GLN A 6 22.73 -9.85 13.93
N ALA A 7 21.98 -9.45 12.90
CA ALA A 7 20.95 -10.29 12.30
C ALA A 7 21.63 -11.42 11.51
N ALA A 8 21.32 -12.68 11.84
CA ALA A 8 21.75 -13.84 11.08
C ALA A 8 20.61 -14.27 10.16
N THR A 9 20.85 -14.25 8.84
CA THR A 9 19.88 -14.74 7.86
C THR A 9 19.86 -16.26 7.87
N LEU A 10 18.71 -16.86 8.19
CA LEU A 10 18.55 -18.30 8.14
C LEU A 10 18.32 -18.72 6.68
N ILE A 11 19.28 -19.47 6.11
CA ILE A 11 19.12 -20.09 4.79
C ILE A 11 18.03 -21.18 4.94
N ALA A 12 16.95 -21.06 4.17
CA ALA A 12 15.79 -21.96 4.20
C ALA A 12 14.89 -21.88 5.46
N ALA A 13 14.65 -20.67 5.98
CA ALA A 13 13.59 -20.49 6.97
C ALA A 13 12.24 -21.01 6.43
N PRO A 14 11.47 -21.78 7.22
CA PRO A 14 10.13 -22.17 6.81
C PRO A 14 9.28 -20.91 6.64
N SER A 15 8.64 -20.76 5.48
CA SER A 15 7.71 -19.65 5.25
C SER A 15 6.36 -19.98 5.88
N TYR A 16 5.94 -19.16 6.84
CA TYR A 16 4.63 -19.28 7.46
C TYR A 16 3.56 -18.68 6.56
N PRO A 17 2.35 -19.28 6.53
CA PRO A 17 1.26 -18.71 5.78
C PRO A 17 0.86 -17.35 6.38
N ASN A 18 0.77 -16.33 5.54
CA ASN A 18 0.46 -14.97 5.96
C ASN A 18 -0.94 -14.52 5.53
N SER A 19 -1.57 -15.21 4.57
CA SER A 19 -2.94 -14.93 4.16
C SER A 19 -3.62 -16.19 3.61
N ILE A 20 -4.93 -16.32 3.86
CA ILE A 20 -5.74 -17.45 3.40
C ILE A 20 -7.14 -16.98 3.03
N THR A 21 -7.68 -17.49 1.93
CA THR A 21 -9.04 -17.16 1.49
C THR A 21 -9.66 -18.27 0.64
N TRP A 22 -10.98 -18.41 0.76
CA TRP A 22 -11.78 -19.45 0.11
C TRP A 22 -12.65 -18.83 -0.99
N SER A 23 -12.66 -19.45 -2.17
CA SER A 23 -13.44 -19.00 -3.33
C SER A 23 -14.82 -19.66 -3.40
N SER A 24 -15.75 -19.06 -4.12
CA SER A 24 -17.04 -19.69 -4.43
C SER A 24 -16.93 -21.01 -5.24
N GLU A 25 -15.76 -21.31 -5.80
CA GLU A 25 -15.49 -22.49 -6.64
C GLU A 25 -14.82 -23.64 -5.88
N ASN A 26 -14.88 -23.61 -4.55
CA ASN A 26 -14.24 -24.60 -3.69
C ASN A 26 -12.71 -24.63 -3.81
N LEU A 27 -12.09 -23.51 -4.19
CA LEU A 27 -10.64 -23.34 -4.15
C LEU A 27 -10.20 -22.55 -2.94
N VAL A 28 -9.12 -22.99 -2.31
CA VAL A 28 -8.46 -22.31 -1.19
C VAL A 28 -7.14 -21.75 -1.70
N ALA A 29 -6.96 -20.43 -1.59
CA ALA A 29 -5.67 -19.80 -1.82
C ALA A 29 -4.97 -19.59 -0.47
N VAL A 30 -3.72 -20.00 -0.39
CA VAL A 30 -2.86 -19.83 0.78
C VAL A 30 -1.58 -19.12 0.33
N ALA A 31 -1.36 -17.91 0.83
CA ALA A 31 -0.12 -17.18 0.62
C ALA A 31 0.90 -17.55 1.70
N SER A 32 2.13 -17.87 1.27
CA SER A 32 3.27 -18.15 2.13
C SER A 32 4.54 -17.65 1.44
N GLY A 33 5.19 -16.64 2.04
CA GLY A 33 6.33 -15.96 1.43
C GLY A 33 5.98 -15.43 0.03
N HIS A 34 6.80 -15.80 -0.96
CA HIS A 34 6.69 -15.36 -2.35
C HIS A 34 5.78 -16.24 -3.23
N ILE A 35 5.06 -17.19 -2.65
CA ILE A 35 4.18 -18.10 -3.39
C ILE A 35 2.77 -18.04 -2.81
N VAL A 36 1.78 -17.97 -3.69
CA VAL A 36 0.37 -18.21 -3.33
C VAL A 36 -0.05 -19.54 -3.92
N THR A 37 -0.23 -20.55 -3.07
CA THR A 37 -0.64 -21.88 -3.48
C THR A 37 -2.16 -21.98 -3.54
N ILE A 38 -2.69 -22.56 -4.61
CA ILE A 38 -4.12 -22.71 -4.84
C ILE A 38 -4.45 -24.19 -4.77
N LEU A 39 -5.30 -24.53 -3.81
CA LEU A 39 -5.66 -25.89 -3.45
C LEU A 39 -7.13 -26.13 -3.77
N ASN A 40 -7.47 -27.34 -4.20
CA ASN A 40 -8.84 -27.82 -4.21
C ASN A 40 -8.96 -28.87 -3.09
N PRO A 41 -9.67 -28.60 -1.99
CA PRO A 41 -9.80 -29.56 -0.88
C PRO A 41 -10.42 -30.90 -1.28
N ALA A 42 -11.14 -30.95 -2.41
CA ALA A 42 -11.72 -32.19 -2.93
C ALA A 42 -10.73 -33.02 -3.78
N ALA A 43 -9.60 -32.44 -4.19
CA ALA A 43 -8.58 -33.12 -4.99
C ALA A 43 -7.41 -33.56 -4.10
N ILE A 44 -7.10 -34.86 -4.11
CA ILE A 44 -6.03 -35.46 -3.29
C ILE A 44 -4.67 -35.38 -4.01
N GLU A 45 -4.65 -35.05 -5.30
CA GLU A 45 -3.48 -35.10 -6.18
C GLU A 45 -2.47 -33.95 -5.99
N GLY A 46 -2.79 -32.97 -5.13
CA GLY A 46 -1.89 -31.87 -4.80
C GLY A 46 -2.47 -30.48 -5.14
N PRO A 47 -1.61 -29.44 -5.20
CA PRO A 47 -2.07 -28.09 -5.50
C PRO A 47 -2.60 -27.99 -6.93
N ARG A 48 -3.72 -27.30 -7.10
CA ARG A 48 -4.32 -27.02 -8.42
C ARG A 48 -3.52 -25.98 -9.20
N GLY A 49 -2.72 -25.19 -8.51
CA GLY A 49 -1.86 -24.19 -9.12
C GLY A 49 -1.17 -23.32 -8.09
N PHE A 50 -0.39 -22.37 -8.58
CA PHE A 50 0.27 -21.37 -7.75
C PHE A 50 0.40 -20.02 -8.46
N VAL A 51 0.63 -18.96 -7.69
CA VAL A 51 1.07 -17.65 -8.17
C VAL A 51 2.45 -17.40 -7.59
N LEU A 52 3.41 -17.04 -8.45
CA LEU A 52 4.75 -16.67 -8.03
C LEU A 52 4.88 -15.15 -7.96
N LEU A 53 5.13 -14.64 -6.76
CA LEU A 53 5.35 -13.21 -6.54
C LEU A 53 6.81 -12.89 -6.86
N ARG A 54 6.99 -11.92 -7.75
CA ARG A 54 8.32 -11.42 -8.12
C ARG A 54 8.59 -10.11 -7.38
N PRO A 55 9.84 -9.86 -6.94
CA PRO A 55 10.21 -8.56 -6.39
C PRO A 55 9.91 -7.45 -7.40
N ARG A 56 9.36 -6.33 -6.93
CA ARG A 56 9.09 -5.13 -7.73
C ARG A 56 9.49 -3.89 -6.95
N ASP A 57 9.73 -2.81 -7.69
CA ASP A 57 9.87 -1.50 -7.06
C ASP A 57 8.59 -1.14 -6.31
N PRO A 58 8.67 -0.57 -5.09
CA PRO A 58 7.50 -0.15 -4.35
C PRO A 58 6.60 0.78 -5.16
N PHE A 59 5.30 0.54 -5.12
CA PHE A 59 4.31 1.35 -5.81
C PHE A 59 4.36 2.79 -5.30
N PRO A 60 4.44 3.82 -6.17
CA PRO A 60 4.86 5.17 -5.78
C PRO A 60 3.82 5.99 -5.00
N ILE A 61 2.84 5.35 -4.36
CA ILE A 61 1.81 5.99 -3.52
C ILE A 61 2.16 5.76 -2.05
N GLY A 62 2.39 6.86 -1.32
CA GLY A 62 2.66 6.81 0.12
C GLY A 62 4.03 6.23 0.48
N VAL A 63 4.92 6.04 -0.49
CA VAL A 63 6.31 5.63 -0.27
C VAL A 63 7.10 6.84 0.21
N VAL A 64 7.64 6.73 1.43
CA VAL A 64 8.57 7.72 1.97
C VAL A 64 9.94 7.44 1.38
N LYS A 65 10.60 8.49 0.88
CA LYS A 65 11.93 8.32 0.31
C LYS A 65 12.94 8.01 1.40
N ARG A 66 13.99 7.28 1.04
CA ARG A 66 14.96 6.76 2.03
C ARG A 66 15.72 7.88 2.75
N GLU A 67 15.90 9.03 2.10
CA GLU A 67 16.55 10.18 2.72
C GLU A 67 15.63 10.84 3.76
N ASP A 68 14.36 11.02 3.42
CA ASP A 68 13.32 11.55 4.29
C ASP A 68 13.11 10.68 5.55
N LEU A 69 13.38 9.37 5.51
CA LEU A 69 13.25 8.46 6.68
C LEU A 69 14.14 8.85 7.88
N LEU A 70 15.16 9.69 7.66
CA LEU A 70 16.05 10.20 8.71
C LEU A 70 15.52 11.49 9.34
N GLU A 71 14.43 12.07 8.82
CA GLU A 71 13.84 13.28 9.36
C GLU A 71 13.27 13.04 10.77
N PRO A 72 13.59 13.90 11.76
CA PRO A 72 13.20 13.68 13.17
C PRO A 72 11.70 13.60 13.42
N CYS A 73 10.88 14.07 12.48
CA CYS A 73 9.42 14.05 12.55
C CYS A 73 8.79 12.74 12.07
N LEU A 74 9.55 11.87 11.39
CA LEU A 74 9.10 10.57 10.95
C LEU A 74 9.51 9.53 11.99
N VAL A 75 8.54 9.01 12.75
CA VAL A 75 8.79 7.89 13.65
C VAL A 75 9.07 6.65 12.78
N PRO A 76 10.29 6.07 12.84
CA PRO A 76 10.61 4.90 12.04
C PRO A 76 9.81 3.72 12.55
N THR A 77 8.67 3.45 11.93
CA THR A 77 7.88 2.25 12.24
C THR A 77 8.40 1.10 11.38
N PHE A 78 9.70 0.82 11.46
CA PHE A 78 10.29 -0.34 10.82
C PHE A 78 9.96 -1.57 11.68
N LEU A 79 8.78 -2.15 11.47
CA LEU A 79 8.67 -3.59 11.63
C LEU A 79 9.57 -4.18 10.54
N VAL A 80 10.40 -5.18 10.87
CA VAL A 80 11.29 -5.87 9.91
C VAL A 80 10.52 -6.09 8.62
N CYS A 81 10.85 -5.29 7.59
CA CYS A 81 10.32 -5.51 6.27
C CYS A 81 10.93 -6.82 5.82
N ASP A 82 10.09 -7.83 5.68
CA ASP A 82 10.45 -9.05 4.96
C ASP A 82 10.97 -8.57 3.60
N THR A 83 12.24 -8.79 3.32
CA THR A 83 12.86 -8.35 2.06
C THR A 83 12.39 -9.19 0.88
N GLU A 84 11.80 -10.34 1.18
CA GLU A 84 11.25 -11.25 0.20
C GLU A 84 9.87 -10.75 -0.24
N PRO A 85 9.56 -10.83 -1.54
CA PRO A 85 8.24 -10.47 -2.04
C PRO A 85 7.21 -11.36 -1.36
N CYS A 86 6.19 -10.76 -0.75
CA CYS A 86 5.10 -11.53 -0.16
C CYS A 86 3.74 -10.85 -0.33
N ALA A 87 2.68 -11.66 -0.26
CA ALA A 87 1.32 -11.14 -0.30
C ALA A 87 0.96 -10.58 1.06
N ARG A 88 0.58 -9.29 1.13
CA ARG A 88 -0.03 -8.69 2.32
C ARG A 88 -1.47 -9.17 2.52
N SER A 89 -2.19 -9.37 1.41
CA SER A 89 -3.59 -9.80 1.43
C SER A 89 -3.98 -10.44 0.10
N ILE A 90 -4.93 -11.37 0.15
CA ILE A 90 -5.51 -12.03 -1.03
C ILE A 90 -7.03 -12.04 -0.94
N SER A 91 -7.70 -11.92 -2.08
CA SER A 91 -9.16 -11.91 -2.16
C SER A 91 -9.66 -12.48 -3.47
N TRP A 92 -10.78 -13.21 -3.43
CA TRP A 92 -11.42 -13.77 -4.62
C TRP A 92 -12.51 -12.84 -5.16
N SER A 93 -12.61 -12.75 -6.49
CA SER A 93 -13.80 -12.21 -7.13
C SER A 93 -14.98 -13.17 -6.95
N ARG A 94 -16.17 -12.68 -7.31
CA ARG A 94 -17.33 -13.57 -7.54
C ARG A 94 -17.07 -14.44 -8.77
N GLN A 95 -17.86 -15.51 -8.87
CA GLN A 95 -17.92 -16.34 -10.07
C GLN A 95 -18.39 -15.51 -11.28
N GLY A 96 -17.89 -15.83 -12.47
CA GLY A 96 -18.24 -15.17 -13.72
C GLY A 96 -17.24 -14.11 -14.22
N PHE A 97 -16.15 -13.86 -13.48
CA PHE A 97 -15.18 -12.81 -13.83
C PHE A 97 -13.93 -13.36 -14.55
N ALA A 98 -13.62 -14.64 -14.41
CA ALA A 98 -12.54 -15.29 -15.15
C ALA A 98 -13.08 -16.03 -16.39
N PRO A 99 -12.20 -16.43 -17.33
CA PRO A 99 -12.59 -17.34 -18.42
C PRO A 99 -13.30 -18.58 -17.89
N ASN A 100 -14.25 -19.11 -18.66
CA ASN A 100 -15.12 -20.23 -18.27
C ASN A 100 -16.06 -19.93 -17.09
N SER A 101 -16.41 -18.66 -16.89
CA SER A 101 -17.20 -18.17 -15.77
C SER A 101 -16.52 -18.39 -14.40
N GLY A 102 -15.19 -18.43 -14.38
CA GLY A 102 -14.39 -18.69 -13.19
C GLY A 102 -14.33 -17.54 -12.17
N CYS A 103 -13.62 -17.74 -11.06
CA CYS A 103 -13.18 -16.67 -10.17
C CYS A 103 -11.78 -16.12 -10.54
N LEU A 104 -11.57 -14.82 -10.32
CA LEU A 104 -10.26 -14.15 -10.34
C LEU A 104 -9.70 -14.05 -8.92
N LEU A 105 -8.37 -14.10 -8.80
CA LEU A 105 -7.67 -13.89 -7.55
C LEU A 105 -6.99 -12.51 -7.56
N ALA A 106 -7.33 -11.66 -6.61
CA ALA A 106 -6.61 -10.43 -6.34
C ALA A 106 -5.54 -10.68 -5.28
N VAL A 107 -4.30 -10.25 -5.55
CA VAL A 107 -3.17 -10.34 -4.62
C VAL A 107 -2.59 -8.95 -4.41
N CYS A 108 -2.57 -8.50 -3.16
CA CYS A 108 -1.93 -7.26 -2.74
C CYS A 108 -0.55 -7.60 -2.17
N THR A 109 0.53 -7.11 -2.79
CA THR A 109 1.90 -7.36 -2.36
C THR A 109 2.38 -6.35 -1.32
N VAL A 110 3.45 -6.69 -0.58
CA VAL A 110 4.14 -5.76 0.32
C VAL A 110 4.67 -4.52 -0.39
N ASP A 111 5.02 -4.65 -1.67
CA ASP A 111 5.46 -3.52 -2.50
C ASP A 111 4.31 -2.58 -2.88
N GLY A 112 3.05 -2.88 -2.52
CA GLY A 112 1.91 -2.01 -2.80
C GLY A 112 1.24 -2.22 -4.16
N HIS A 113 1.64 -3.26 -4.89
CA HIS A 113 0.96 -3.67 -6.11
C HIS A 113 -0.26 -4.53 -5.81
N VAL A 114 -1.36 -4.29 -6.54
CA VAL A 114 -2.56 -5.12 -6.52
C VAL A 114 -2.69 -5.77 -7.89
N ASN A 115 -2.36 -7.06 -7.97
CA ASN A 115 -2.38 -7.83 -9.20
C ASN A 115 -3.61 -8.75 -9.25
N LEU A 116 -4.24 -8.85 -10.41
CA LEU A 116 -5.30 -9.80 -10.70
C LEU A 116 -4.72 -11.00 -11.42
N TYR A 117 -5.08 -12.19 -10.95
CA TYR A 117 -4.68 -13.46 -11.53
C TYR A 117 -5.91 -14.28 -11.93
N ARG A 118 -5.72 -15.10 -12.95
CA ARG A 118 -6.71 -16.07 -13.42
C ARG A 118 -6.09 -17.45 -13.58
N PRO A 119 -6.90 -18.52 -13.59
CA PRO A 119 -6.40 -19.84 -13.93
C PRO A 119 -5.78 -19.85 -15.34
N PRO A 120 -4.76 -20.70 -15.56
CA PRO A 120 -4.17 -20.92 -16.87
C PRO A 120 -5.19 -21.52 -17.83
N ILE A 121 -4.99 -21.29 -19.13
CA ILE A 121 -5.89 -21.80 -20.19
C ILE A 121 -5.59 -23.29 -20.48
N TRP A 122 -4.35 -23.70 -20.24
CA TRP A 122 -3.85 -25.04 -20.55
C TRP A 122 -3.76 -25.88 -19.28
N GLU A 123 -4.13 -27.15 -19.38
CA GLU A 123 -4.16 -28.09 -18.25
C GLU A 123 -2.76 -28.49 -17.73
N PHE A 124 -1.70 -28.20 -18.49
CA PHE A 124 -0.30 -28.52 -18.12
C PHE A 124 0.44 -27.37 -17.46
N CYS A 125 -0.24 -26.26 -17.17
CA CYS A 125 0.35 -25.13 -16.49
C CYS A 125 -0.31 -25.00 -15.12
N ASP A 126 0.51 -24.97 -14.07
CA ASP A 126 0.05 -24.76 -12.70
C ASP A 126 0.19 -23.28 -12.29
N GLU A 127 0.99 -22.50 -13.01
CA GLU A 127 1.17 -21.07 -12.75
C GLU A 127 -0.03 -20.26 -13.24
N TRP A 128 -0.66 -19.55 -12.32
CA TRP A 128 -1.74 -18.62 -12.61
C TRP A 128 -1.22 -17.37 -13.32
N VAL A 129 -1.99 -16.91 -14.30
CA VAL A 129 -1.56 -15.84 -15.21
C VAL A 129 -1.99 -14.48 -14.66
N GLU A 130 -1.05 -13.54 -14.54
CA GLU A 130 -1.34 -12.13 -14.23
C GLU A 130 -2.15 -11.52 -15.39
N VAL A 131 -3.35 -11.04 -15.08
CA VAL A 131 -4.27 -10.41 -16.03
C VAL A 131 -4.04 -8.91 -16.09
N SER A 132 -3.90 -8.28 -14.92
CA SER A 132 -3.75 -6.83 -14.81
C SER A 132 -3.20 -6.41 -13.45
N ASP A 133 -2.47 -5.30 -13.44
CA ASP A 133 -2.07 -4.57 -12.23
C ASP A 133 -3.05 -3.41 -12.01
N VAL A 134 -3.92 -3.55 -11.01
CA VAL A 134 -4.96 -2.57 -10.66
C VAL A 134 -4.36 -1.29 -10.10
N SER A 135 -3.23 -1.38 -9.39
CA SER A 135 -2.53 -0.20 -8.87
C SER A 135 -2.10 0.70 -10.04
N LYS A 136 -1.52 0.12 -11.10
CA LYS A 136 -1.16 0.86 -12.32
C LYS A 136 -2.37 1.46 -13.03
N LEU A 137 -3.46 0.71 -13.16
CA LEU A 137 -4.69 1.22 -13.78
C LEU A 137 -5.23 2.44 -13.02
N LEU A 138 -5.29 2.35 -11.69
CA LEU A 138 -5.75 3.43 -10.83
C LEU A 138 -4.83 4.65 -10.92
N PHE A 139 -3.51 4.44 -10.90
CA PHE A 139 -2.53 5.52 -11.00
C PHE A 139 -2.60 6.23 -12.36
N ASN A 140 -2.75 5.49 -13.46
CA ASN A 140 -2.93 6.09 -14.78
C ASN A 140 -4.23 6.90 -14.87
N TYR A 141 -5.30 6.43 -14.23
CA TYR A 141 -6.53 7.20 -14.11
C TYR A 141 -6.32 8.50 -13.32
N TYR A 142 -5.66 8.44 -12.15
CA TYR A 142 -5.35 9.65 -11.37
C TYR A 142 -4.48 10.64 -12.14
N LYS A 143 -3.51 10.14 -12.91
CA LYS A 143 -2.72 10.97 -13.81
C LYS A 143 -3.56 11.63 -14.90
N SER A 144 -4.58 10.95 -15.42
CA SER A 144 -5.49 11.51 -16.44
C SER A 144 -6.40 12.63 -15.93
N ILE A 145 -6.61 12.73 -14.62
CA ILE A 145 -7.39 13.81 -13.98
C ILE A 145 -6.49 14.88 -13.34
N ASN A 146 -5.21 14.94 -13.71
CA ASN A 146 -4.20 15.88 -13.21
C ASN A 146 -4.04 15.87 -11.68
N PHE A 147 -4.17 14.70 -11.07
CA PHE A 147 -3.90 14.56 -9.64
C PHE A 147 -2.41 14.82 -9.34
N GLY A 148 -2.14 15.85 -8.54
CA GLY A 148 -0.77 16.20 -8.12
C GLY A 148 -0.09 17.29 -8.96
N GLU A 149 -0.76 17.85 -9.97
CA GLU A 149 -0.36 19.16 -10.52
C GLU A 149 -0.83 20.24 -9.55
N ASP A 150 0.10 20.77 -8.76
CA ASP A 150 -0.09 22.04 -8.09
C ASP A 150 0.02 23.10 -9.20
N ASP A 151 -1.12 23.60 -9.69
CA ASP A 151 -1.19 24.82 -10.51
C ASP A 151 -0.78 26.04 -9.64
N SER A 152 0.33 25.95 -8.92
CA SER A 152 0.93 27.10 -8.25
C SER A 152 1.65 27.89 -9.33
N PRO A 153 1.18 29.10 -9.69
CA PRO A 153 1.99 29.99 -10.50
C PRO A 153 3.18 30.44 -9.64
N ASP A 154 4.30 29.75 -9.78
CA ASP A 154 5.61 30.32 -9.47
C ASP A 154 5.81 31.55 -10.37
N SER A 155 5.39 32.72 -9.88
CA SER A 155 5.99 34.05 -10.07
C SER A 155 4.97 35.15 -9.79
N ILE A 156 4.68 35.42 -8.51
CA ILE A 156 4.34 36.80 -8.14
C ILE A 156 5.62 37.61 -8.38
N PRO A 157 5.65 38.62 -9.27
CA PRO A 157 6.83 39.47 -9.43
C PRO A 157 7.14 40.15 -8.10
N GLN A 158 8.33 39.92 -7.55
CA GLN A 158 8.82 40.72 -6.44
C GLN A 158 8.99 42.16 -6.90
N GLU A 159 8.00 42.99 -6.60
CA GLU A 159 8.15 44.44 -6.66
C GLU A 159 9.02 44.84 -5.45
N LYS A 160 10.28 45.15 -5.75
CA LYS A 160 11.24 45.69 -4.79
C LYS A 160 10.74 47.04 -4.29
N ALA A 161 10.38 47.11 -3.01
CA ALA A 161 10.32 48.38 -2.29
C ALA A 161 11.26 48.30 -1.09
N ASN A 162 12.47 48.83 -1.28
CA ASN A 162 13.33 49.25 -0.18
C ASN A 162 12.65 50.41 0.56
N SER A 163 12.45 50.28 1.86
CA SER A 163 12.60 51.43 2.76
C SER A 163 13.03 50.95 4.13
N GLU A 164 14.25 51.33 4.49
CA GLU A 164 14.82 51.26 5.82
C GLU A 164 13.95 52.04 6.81
N GLN A 165 13.61 51.45 7.96
CA GLN A 165 13.62 52.21 9.21
C GLN A 165 13.76 51.32 10.44
N THR A 166 14.93 51.46 11.04
CA THR A 166 15.33 51.12 12.41
C THR A 166 14.33 51.65 13.44
N HIS A 167 13.98 50.87 14.45
CA HIS A 167 13.99 51.30 15.86
C HIS A 167 13.79 50.10 16.80
N ALA A 168 14.76 49.92 17.70
CA ALA A 168 14.72 48.99 18.82
C ALA A 168 13.79 49.49 19.93
N MET A 169 13.09 48.58 20.62
CA MET A 169 12.87 48.67 22.06
C MET A 169 12.33 47.34 22.62
N GLU A 170 13.02 46.88 23.65
CA GLU A 170 12.83 45.74 24.54
C GLU A 170 11.51 45.79 25.33
N CYS A 171 10.84 44.65 25.57
CA CYS A 171 10.16 44.41 26.85
C CYS A 171 9.81 42.93 27.08
N THR A 172 10.26 42.44 28.23
CA THR A 172 10.16 41.11 28.85
C THR A 172 8.76 40.77 29.35
N GLY A 173 8.42 39.47 29.43
CA GLY A 173 7.31 39.00 30.28
C GLY A 173 6.84 37.56 29.98
N GLU A 174 7.35 36.58 30.72
CA GLU A 174 6.76 35.24 30.84
C GLU A 174 5.43 35.28 31.62
N LEU A 175 4.44 34.46 31.25
CA LEU A 175 3.75 33.44 32.09
C LEU A 175 2.38 33.02 31.52
N GLN A 176 2.24 31.70 31.32
CA GLN A 176 1.10 30.79 31.53
C GLN A 176 -0.36 31.25 31.26
N GLY A 177 -1.09 30.41 30.51
CA GLY A 177 -2.56 30.48 30.30
C GLY A 177 -3.39 30.22 31.58
N PRO A 178 -4.73 30.16 31.48
CA PRO A 178 -5.39 29.03 30.81
C PRO A 178 -6.71 29.33 30.05
N LEU A 179 -7.07 28.36 29.20
CA LEU A 179 -8.39 27.86 28.80
C LEU A 179 -9.61 28.81 28.88
N SER A 180 -10.24 29.08 27.73
CA SER A 180 -11.71 29.03 27.67
C SER A 180 -12.23 28.61 26.29
N CYS A 181 -13.27 27.79 26.36
CA CYS A 181 -13.94 27.08 25.28
C CYS A 181 -14.86 28.04 24.51
N SER A 182 -14.85 27.98 23.18
CA SER A 182 -15.98 28.47 22.38
C SER A 182 -16.21 27.54 21.19
N ASP A 183 -17.19 26.65 21.37
CA ASP A 183 -17.96 26.02 20.32
C ASP A 183 -18.41 27.04 19.27
N LEU A 184 -18.45 26.67 17.99
CA LEU A 184 -19.53 27.00 17.03
C LEU A 184 -19.26 26.34 15.67
N GLY A 185 -20.06 25.32 15.33
CA GLY A 185 -20.00 24.67 14.02
C GLY A 185 -21.04 23.56 13.80
N ARG A 186 -22.32 23.84 14.06
CA ARG A 186 -23.44 22.89 13.88
C ARG A 186 -23.56 22.40 12.42
N ARG A 187 -23.44 21.09 12.22
CA ARG A 187 -23.85 20.36 11.00
C ARG A 187 -25.39 20.33 10.90
N LYS A 188 -25.97 20.80 9.79
CA LYS A 188 -27.39 20.56 9.45
C LYS A 188 -27.53 19.23 8.70
N ARG A 189 -28.32 18.29 9.23
CA ARG A 189 -28.85 17.12 8.51
C ARG A 189 -30.23 17.47 7.93
N LYS A 190 -30.50 17.05 6.68
CA LYS A 190 -31.83 17.11 6.04
C LYS A 190 -32.70 15.94 6.51
N PRO A 191 -34.04 16.09 6.62
CA PRO A 191 -34.96 14.99 6.86
C PRO A 191 -35.39 14.32 5.54
N SER A 192 -35.59 13.00 5.60
CA SER A 192 -36.18 12.16 4.56
C SER A 192 -37.71 12.31 4.52
N ARG A 193 -38.27 12.30 3.30
CA ARG A 193 -39.65 11.90 3.03
C ARG A 193 -39.61 10.64 2.19
#